data_AF-A0A238VF29-F1
#
_entry.id   AF-A0A238VF29-F1
#
_cell.length_a   1.000
_cell.length_b   1.000
_cell.length_c   1.000
_cell.angle_alpha   90.00
_cell.angle_beta   90.00
_cell.angle_gamma   90.00
#
_symmetry.space_group_name_H-M   'P 1'
#
loop_
_entity.id
_entity.type
_entity.pdbx_description
1 polymer ?
#
loop_
_entity_poly.entity_id
_entity_poly.type
_entity_poly.pdbx_seq_one_letter_code
_entity_poly.pdbx_strand_id
1 'polypeptide(L)'
;MSHLRNHRNFGTIPRASGAAAAALKARAAAWDMPVVETPEAMSLFVWGCELRLVPERDAVRIELSAPEARLIGTLQDSATELFAEAGLEVAWDRVDAGALAPGLSLMRVVSVTERSPGFLRVRLAGPDAVRFGMGGLHFRLLLAPAGRVPVWPRTGASGRTEWPAGADALHRPVYTLADGGDGWLDFDIFRHDGSPTCDWALSGPEGATVGIIGPGGGGCPDADRLHLFGDETALPAMARMLDLARGVVTAHVRASYSDLGPLAADPRVARCDDLLAALAQADLEPGSFSWFAGEAAQARQARQHLLARGLDRKDFMAAAYWG
;
A
#
# COMPACT_ATOMS: atom_id res chain seq x y z
N MET A 1 -8.53 23.30 16.02
CA MET A 1 -7.40 23.38 15.08
C MET A 1 -6.20 22.72 15.74
N SER A 2 -6.04 21.41 15.56
CA SER A 2 -4.89 20.67 16.09
C SER A 2 -3.66 21.10 15.29
N HIS A 3 -2.62 21.56 15.98
CA HIS A 3 -1.32 21.81 15.38
C HIS A 3 -0.72 20.47 14.94
N LEU A 4 -1.09 20.00 13.74
CA LEU A 4 -0.36 18.94 13.06
C LEU A 4 1.08 19.44 12.93
N ARG A 5 2.00 18.83 13.69
CA ARG A 5 3.43 19.01 13.48
C ARG A 5 3.73 18.43 12.11
N ASN A 6 3.73 19.28 11.09
CA ASN A 6 4.15 18.88 9.77
C ASN A 6 5.64 18.53 9.85
N HIS A 7 5.97 17.26 9.69
CA HIS A 7 7.34 16.82 9.51
C HIS A 7 7.83 17.40 8.19
N ARG A 8 9.09 17.85 8.16
CA ARG A 8 9.67 18.48 6.98
C ARG A 8 11.07 18.00 6.70
N ASN A 9 11.42 17.93 5.45
CA ASN A 9 12.81 17.83 5.00
C ASN A 9 12.99 18.65 3.75
N PHE A 10 14.24 18.96 3.43
CA PHE A 10 14.54 19.83 2.31
C PHE A 10 15.77 19.34 1.57
N GLY A 11 15.87 19.71 0.31
CA GLY A 11 17.04 19.46 -0.51
C GLY A 11 17.15 20.46 -1.64
N THR A 12 18.24 20.41 -2.37
CA THR A 12 18.52 21.36 -3.46
C THR A 12 19.01 20.60 -4.68
N ILE A 13 18.45 20.92 -5.84
CA ILE A 13 18.99 20.48 -7.14
C ILE A 13 19.84 21.62 -7.71
N PRO A 14 21.17 21.45 -7.83
CA PRO A 14 22.05 22.47 -8.39
C PRO A 14 21.92 22.51 -9.93
N ARG A 15 21.60 23.68 -10.49
CA ARG A 15 21.36 23.92 -11.94
C ARG A 15 20.19 23.09 -12.52
N ALA A 16 19.65 23.52 -13.67
CA ALA A 16 18.55 22.86 -14.43
C ALA A 16 17.12 22.88 -13.81
N SER A 17 16.61 24.07 -13.46
CA SER A 17 15.27 24.23 -12.87
C SER A 17 14.10 23.71 -13.73
N GLY A 18 14.21 23.82 -15.06
CA GLY A 18 13.17 23.33 -15.98
C GLY A 18 13.02 21.80 -16.01
N ALA A 19 14.11 21.06 -15.82
CA ALA A 19 14.09 19.59 -15.86
C ALA A 19 13.40 19.00 -14.62
N ALA A 20 13.62 19.59 -13.44
CA ALA A 20 12.96 19.16 -12.20
C ALA A 20 11.44 19.33 -12.28
N ALA A 21 10.99 20.48 -12.77
CA ALA A 21 9.57 20.75 -13.00
C ALA A 21 8.95 19.75 -14.00
N ALA A 22 9.64 19.49 -15.12
CA ALA A 22 9.16 18.53 -16.12
C ALA A 22 9.06 17.10 -15.57
N ALA A 23 10.07 16.66 -14.80
CA ALA A 23 10.06 15.36 -14.13
C ALA A 23 8.87 15.23 -13.17
N LEU A 24 8.64 16.25 -12.33
CA LEU A 24 7.53 16.24 -11.38
C LEU A 24 6.17 16.15 -12.08
N LYS A 25 5.97 16.91 -13.16
CA LYS A 25 4.73 16.84 -13.97
C LYS A 25 4.54 15.48 -14.62
N ALA A 26 5.59 14.89 -15.18
CA ALA A 26 5.53 13.56 -15.77
C ALA A 26 5.13 12.50 -14.73
N ARG A 27 5.69 12.59 -13.52
CA ARG A 27 5.34 11.69 -12.41
C ARG A 27 3.90 11.89 -11.94
N ALA A 28 3.46 13.12 -11.80
CA ALA A 28 2.10 13.44 -11.42
C ALA A 28 1.09 12.88 -12.43
N ALA A 29 1.34 13.05 -13.73
CA ALA A 29 0.51 12.47 -14.79
C ALA A 29 0.49 10.94 -14.75
N ALA A 30 1.64 10.30 -14.49
CA ALA A 30 1.72 8.83 -14.37
C ALA A 30 0.91 8.29 -13.18
N TRP A 31 0.73 9.08 -12.12
CA TRP A 31 -0.05 8.73 -10.94
C TRP A 31 -1.47 9.31 -10.95
N ASP A 32 -1.87 10.01 -12.01
CA ASP A 32 -3.13 10.75 -12.10
C ASP A 32 -3.35 11.72 -10.92
N MET A 33 -2.25 12.30 -10.42
CA MET A 33 -2.24 13.20 -9.28
C MET A 33 -2.20 14.66 -9.74
N PRO A 34 -2.95 15.57 -9.09
CA PRO A 34 -2.93 16.98 -9.44
C PRO A 34 -1.59 17.63 -9.05
N VAL A 35 -1.14 18.56 -9.91
CA VAL A 35 -0.05 19.49 -9.60
C VAL A 35 -0.65 20.88 -9.45
N VAL A 36 -0.28 21.58 -8.39
CA VAL A 36 -0.63 22.98 -8.18
C VAL A 36 0.56 23.84 -8.58
N GLU A 37 0.36 24.74 -9.53
CA GLU A 37 1.40 25.65 -10.03
C GLU A 37 1.06 27.10 -9.64
N THR A 38 2.02 27.80 -9.05
CA THR A 38 2.01 29.25 -8.82
C THR A 38 3.25 29.88 -9.44
N PRO A 39 3.32 31.21 -9.59
CA PRO A 39 4.54 31.88 -10.05
C PRO A 39 5.77 31.59 -9.17
N GLU A 40 5.56 31.26 -7.89
CA GLU A 40 6.60 31.05 -6.89
C GLU A 40 6.96 29.57 -6.66
N ALA A 41 6.08 28.62 -7.01
CA ALA A 41 6.31 27.21 -6.71
C ALA A 41 5.46 26.23 -7.52
N MET A 42 5.84 24.96 -7.46
CA MET A 42 5.08 23.83 -7.99
C MET A 42 4.96 22.74 -6.92
N SER A 43 3.73 22.33 -6.60
CA SER A 43 3.46 21.33 -5.56
C SER A 43 2.75 20.11 -6.11
N LEU A 44 3.28 18.92 -5.79
CA LEU A 44 2.63 17.63 -5.95
C LEU A 44 2.12 17.17 -4.59
N PHE A 45 0.83 16.84 -4.51
CA PHE A 45 0.22 16.29 -3.30
C PHE A 45 -0.02 14.80 -3.47
N VAL A 46 0.52 14.00 -2.54
CA VAL A 46 0.40 12.53 -2.59
C VAL A 46 0.37 11.98 -1.17
N TRP A 47 -0.60 11.12 -0.87
CA TRP A 47 -0.77 10.46 0.44
C TRP A 47 -0.83 11.45 1.64
N GLY A 48 -1.47 12.60 1.45
CA GLY A 48 -1.50 13.68 2.46
C GLY A 48 -0.15 14.38 2.67
N CYS A 49 0.83 14.10 1.84
CA CYS A 49 2.13 14.73 1.82
C CYS A 49 2.24 15.73 0.66
N GLU A 50 3.22 16.63 0.74
CA GLU A 50 3.54 17.61 -0.28
C GLU A 50 5.01 17.49 -0.65
N LEU A 51 5.28 17.40 -1.96
CA LEU A 51 6.58 17.69 -2.55
C LEU A 51 6.45 19.00 -3.30
N ARG A 52 7.16 20.02 -2.83
CA ARG A 52 7.14 21.37 -3.40
C ARG A 52 8.50 21.72 -4.00
N LEU A 53 8.48 22.24 -5.22
CA LEU A 53 9.62 22.82 -5.91
C LEU A 53 9.52 24.35 -5.87
N VAL A 54 10.55 25.00 -5.34
CA VAL A 54 10.66 26.46 -5.28
C VAL A 54 11.85 26.86 -6.15
N PRO A 55 11.62 27.56 -7.27
CA PRO A 55 12.71 28.05 -8.12
C PRO A 55 13.57 29.07 -7.38
N GLU A 56 14.89 28.90 -7.46
CA GLU A 56 15.88 29.88 -7.02
C GLU A 56 16.70 30.36 -8.22
N ARG A 57 17.54 31.38 -8.02
CA ARG A 57 18.31 32.03 -9.10
C ARG A 57 19.14 31.04 -9.92
N ASP A 58 19.81 30.09 -9.27
CA ASP A 58 20.72 29.13 -9.89
C ASP A 58 20.47 27.66 -9.44
N ALA A 59 19.32 27.41 -8.81
CA ALA A 59 18.98 26.12 -8.22
C ALA A 59 17.45 25.93 -8.14
N VAL A 60 17.02 24.74 -7.72
CA VAL A 60 15.65 24.49 -7.27
C VAL A 60 15.70 23.96 -5.86
N ARG A 61 14.97 24.61 -4.96
CA ARG A 61 14.74 24.12 -3.61
C ARG A 61 13.60 23.12 -3.62
N ILE A 62 13.82 21.97 -2.99
CA ILE A 62 12.81 20.96 -2.73
C ILE A 62 12.40 21.08 -1.27
N GLU A 63 11.10 21.17 -1.04
CA GLU A 63 10.50 21.10 0.29
C GLU A 63 9.58 19.88 0.36
N LEU A 64 9.86 19.00 1.32
CA LEU A 64 9.02 17.86 1.65
C LEU A 64 8.25 18.17 2.92
N SER A 65 6.95 17.92 2.92
CA SER A 65 6.09 18.05 4.09
C SER A 65 5.17 16.85 4.21
N ALA A 66 5.05 16.28 5.41
CA ALA A 66 4.23 15.10 5.65
C ALA A 66 3.62 15.10 7.06
N PRO A 67 2.49 14.40 7.26
CA PRO A 67 1.85 14.29 8.57
C PRO A 67 2.62 13.36 9.52
N GLU A 68 3.54 12.54 9.01
CA GLU A 68 4.31 11.57 9.78
C GLU A 68 5.79 11.55 9.35
N ALA A 69 6.70 11.31 10.29
CA ALA A 69 8.14 11.24 10.03
C ALA A 69 8.51 10.20 8.97
N ARG A 70 7.91 9.00 9.00
CA ARG A 70 8.20 7.93 8.03
C ARG A 70 7.91 8.35 6.59
N LEU A 71 6.86 9.15 6.39
CA LEU A 71 6.41 9.56 5.07
C LEU A 71 7.37 10.58 4.45
N ILE A 72 8.10 11.35 5.28
CA ILE A 72 9.22 12.17 4.80
C ILE A 72 10.31 11.29 4.20
N GLY A 73 10.70 10.20 4.85
CA GLY A 73 11.69 9.27 4.29
C GLY A 73 11.19 8.63 2.99
N THR A 74 9.91 8.22 2.94
CA THR A 74 9.30 7.69 1.71
C THR A 74 9.28 8.70 0.57
N LEU A 75 8.94 9.97 0.86
CA LEU A 75 9.00 11.06 -0.11
C LEU A 75 10.42 11.35 -0.56
N GLN A 76 11.40 11.34 0.36
CA GLN A 76 12.80 11.56 0.05
C GLN A 76 13.32 10.50 -0.91
N ASP A 77 13.06 9.22 -0.64
CA ASP A 77 13.42 8.10 -1.53
C ASP A 77 12.78 8.29 -2.92
N SER A 78 11.46 8.54 -2.95
CA SER A 78 10.69 8.71 -4.19
C SER A 78 11.13 9.93 -5.01
N ALA A 79 11.43 11.05 -4.35
CA ALA A 79 11.92 12.26 -5.00
C ALA A 79 13.34 12.05 -5.54
N THR A 80 14.20 11.38 -4.78
CA THR A 80 15.56 11.07 -5.23
C THR A 80 15.53 10.16 -6.47
N GLU A 81 14.65 9.16 -6.49
CA GLU A 81 14.42 8.32 -7.67
C GLU A 81 13.94 9.11 -8.87
N LEU A 82 12.87 9.89 -8.67
CA LEU A 82 12.25 10.72 -9.70
C LEU A 82 13.27 11.63 -10.39
N PHE A 83 14.08 12.34 -9.60
CA PHE A 83 15.03 13.29 -10.15
C PHE A 83 16.23 12.58 -10.78
N ALA A 84 16.68 11.46 -10.21
CA ALA A 84 17.75 10.65 -10.82
C ALA A 84 17.35 10.08 -12.20
N GLU A 85 16.08 9.66 -12.39
CA GLU A 85 15.55 9.24 -13.70
C GLU A 85 15.61 10.36 -14.74
N ALA A 86 15.53 11.61 -14.30
CA ALA A 86 15.69 12.81 -15.13
C ALA A 86 17.16 13.28 -15.26
N GLY A 87 18.12 12.52 -14.73
CA GLY A 87 19.54 12.88 -14.72
C GLY A 87 19.91 14.00 -13.74
N LEU A 88 19.07 14.23 -12.73
CA LEU A 88 19.26 15.27 -11.70
C LEU A 88 19.66 14.63 -10.38
N GLU A 89 20.57 15.28 -9.66
CA GLU A 89 20.98 14.87 -8.32
C GLU A 89 20.40 15.84 -7.28
N VAL A 90 19.90 15.29 -6.18
CA VAL A 90 19.38 16.08 -5.05
C VAL A 90 20.40 16.08 -3.92
N ALA A 91 20.84 17.27 -3.52
CA ALA A 91 21.59 17.46 -2.29
C ALA A 91 20.61 17.67 -1.13
N TRP A 92 20.34 16.64 -0.34
CA TRP A 92 19.45 16.72 0.82
C TRP A 92 20.12 17.38 2.03
N ASP A 93 19.38 18.22 2.75
CA ASP A 93 19.84 18.85 3.98
C ASP A 93 20.04 17.82 5.11
N ARG A 94 19.19 16.78 5.13
CA ARG A 94 19.23 15.69 6.10
C ARG A 94 18.93 14.36 5.45
N VAL A 95 19.74 13.36 5.78
CA VAL A 95 19.56 11.96 5.38
C VAL A 95 19.85 11.10 6.61
N ASP A 96 18.89 10.24 6.97
CA ASP A 96 19.05 9.27 8.07
C ASP A 96 19.84 8.03 7.60
N ALA A 97 21.05 8.24 7.08
CA ALA A 97 21.86 7.20 6.48
C ALA A 97 22.14 6.07 7.49
N GLY A 98 21.94 4.82 7.05
CA GLY A 98 22.06 3.63 7.88
C GLY A 98 20.85 3.32 8.76
N ALA A 99 19.84 4.20 8.86
CA ALA A 99 18.58 3.88 9.53
C ALA A 99 17.83 2.76 8.78
N LEU A 100 16.90 2.09 9.46
CA LEU A 100 15.97 1.17 8.78
C LEU A 100 15.17 1.94 7.72
N ALA A 101 14.83 1.26 6.62
CA ALA A 101 14.06 1.84 5.53
C ALA A 101 12.79 2.55 6.05
N PRO A 102 12.40 3.69 5.47
CA PRO A 102 11.23 4.43 5.93
C PRO A 102 9.96 3.58 6.00
N GLY A 103 9.32 3.57 7.17
CA GLY A 103 8.09 2.80 7.41
C GLY A 103 8.30 1.30 7.66
N LEU A 104 9.55 0.83 7.73
CA LEU A 104 9.88 -0.51 8.19
C LEU A 104 9.74 -0.62 9.71
N SER A 105 8.98 -1.61 10.15
CA SER A 105 8.92 -2.06 11.53
C SER A 105 9.37 -3.51 11.61
N LEU A 106 10.24 -3.81 12.57
CA LEU A 106 10.64 -5.17 12.89
C LEU A 106 9.67 -5.75 13.92
N MET A 107 9.08 -6.89 13.60
CA MET A 107 8.04 -7.53 14.40
C MET A 107 8.47 -8.95 14.76
N ARG A 108 8.02 -9.44 15.91
CA ARG A 108 8.18 -10.83 16.31
C ARG A 108 6.95 -11.64 15.91
N VAL A 109 7.15 -12.79 15.31
CA VAL A 109 6.08 -13.76 15.08
C VAL A 109 5.69 -14.40 16.41
N VAL A 110 4.42 -14.28 16.78
CA VAL A 110 3.89 -14.85 18.03
C VAL A 110 3.28 -16.22 17.80
N SER A 111 2.49 -16.38 16.74
CA SER A 111 1.80 -17.63 16.43
C SER A 111 1.41 -17.71 14.96
N VAL A 112 1.41 -18.92 14.42
CA VAL A 112 0.70 -19.28 13.19
C VAL A 112 -0.41 -20.28 13.53
N THR A 113 -1.65 -19.98 13.13
CA THR A 113 -2.82 -20.82 13.43
C THR A 113 -3.66 -21.05 12.19
N GLU A 114 -4.23 -22.24 12.02
CA GLU A 114 -5.24 -22.46 10.98
C GLU A 114 -6.53 -21.72 11.36
N ARG A 115 -6.93 -20.76 10.54
CA ARG A 115 -8.15 -19.95 10.72
C ARG A 115 -9.34 -20.58 10.01
N SER A 116 -9.10 -21.18 8.86
CA SER A 116 -10.04 -22.00 8.09
C SER A 116 -9.25 -22.89 7.13
N PRO A 117 -9.87 -23.85 6.41
CA PRO A 117 -9.14 -24.75 5.52
C PRO A 117 -8.21 -24.02 4.52
N GLY A 118 -8.67 -22.89 3.97
CA GLY A 118 -7.91 -22.07 3.03
C GLY A 118 -7.04 -20.99 3.65
N PHE A 119 -7.05 -20.76 4.97
CA PHE A 119 -6.34 -19.63 5.59
C PHE A 119 -5.51 -19.99 6.82
N LEU A 120 -4.26 -19.51 6.82
CA LEU A 120 -3.44 -19.40 8.01
C LEU A 120 -3.53 -17.97 8.55
N ARG A 121 -3.72 -17.81 9.86
CA ARG A 121 -3.58 -16.53 10.54
C ARG A 121 -2.23 -16.45 11.21
N VAL A 122 -1.53 -15.34 11.00
CA VAL A 122 -0.25 -15.04 11.62
C VAL A 122 -0.40 -13.85 12.54
N ARG A 123 0.01 -14.02 13.80
CA ARG A 123 0.11 -12.93 14.78
C ARG A 123 1.52 -12.40 14.85
N LEU A 124 1.66 -11.09 14.70
CA LEU A 124 2.89 -10.34 14.91
C LEU A 124 2.79 -9.47 16.16
N ALA A 125 3.89 -9.30 16.88
CA ALA A 125 4.00 -8.38 18.01
C ALA A 125 5.16 -7.40 17.81
N GLY A 126 4.92 -6.14 18.16
CA GLY A 126 5.91 -5.07 18.08
C GLY A 126 5.29 -3.70 18.39
N PRO A 127 6.10 -2.74 18.85
CA PRO A 127 5.60 -1.45 19.36
C PRO A 127 4.88 -0.61 18.30
N ASP A 128 5.19 -0.82 17.02
CA ASP A 128 4.60 -0.08 15.91
C ASP A 128 3.29 -0.67 15.39
N ALA A 129 2.76 -1.74 16.00
CA ALA A 129 1.61 -2.48 15.47
C ALA A 129 0.38 -1.59 15.23
N VAL A 130 0.09 -0.68 16.17
CA VAL A 130 -1.06 0.24 16.11
C VAL A 130 -1.10 1.04 14.81
N ARG A 131 0.08 1.41 14.27
CA ARG A 131 0.21 2.18 13.03
C ARG A 131 -0.47 1.48 11.85
N PHE A 132 -0.44 0.15 11.79
CA PHE A 132 -0.96 -0.62 10.66
C PHE A 132 -2.49 -0.67 10.64
N GLY A 133 -3.15 -0.41 11.78
CA GLY A 133 -4.60 -0.24 11.85
C GLY A 133 -5.10 1.09 11.30
N MET A 134 -4.20 2.08 11.11
CA MET A 134 -4.56 3.44 10.74
C MET A 134 -4.35 3.70 9.25
N GLY A 135 -5.39 4.19 8.57
CA GLY A 135 -5.30 4.59 7.16
C GLY A 135 -5.29 3.42 6.19
N GLY A 136 -4.10 3.04 5.70
CA GLY A 136 -3.96 2.04 4.64
C GLY A 136 -4.40 0.64 5.05
N LEU A 137 -4.89 -0.15 4.09
CA LEU A 137 -5.35 -1.51 4.36
C LEU A 137 -4.23 -2.55 4.40
N HIS A 138 -3.14 -2.28 3.68
CA HIS A 138 -2.13 -3.27 3.37
C HIS A 138 -0.77 -2.91 3.96
N PHE A 139 0.10 -3.91 4.05
CA PHE A 139 1.52 -3.76 4.32
C PHE A 139 2.30 -4.79 3.51
N ARG A 140 3.60 -4.53 3.29
CA ARG A 140 4.52 -5.53 2.74
C ARG A 140 5.12 -6.33 3.88
N LEU A 141 5.00 -7.64 3.85
CA LEU A 141 5.77 -8.55 4.69
C LEU A 141 7.14 -8.74 4.06
N LEU A 142 8.21 -8.72 4.85
CA LEU A 142 9.58 -8.93 4.42
C LEU A 142 10.12 -10.21 5.04
N LEU A 143 10.31 -11.22 4.21
CA LEU A 143 10.83 -12.52 4.61
C LEU A 143 12.22 -12.73 4.03
N ALA A 144 13.17 -13.12 4.88
CA ALA A 144 14.48 -13.53 4.44
C ALA A 144 14.39 -14.90 3.74
N PRO A 145 15.30 -15.19 2.79
CA PRO A 145 15.42 -16.53 2.24
C PRO A 145 15.68 -17.56 3.35
N ALA A 146 15.13 -18.77 3.18
CA ALA A 146 15.23 -19.84 4.18
C ALA A 146 16.70 -20.10 4.60
N GLY A 147 16.91 -20.25 5.90
CA GLY A 147 18.24 -20.52 6.47
C GLY A 147 19.19 -19.32 6.52
N ARG A 148 18.75 -18.11 6.14
CA ARG A 148 19.56 -16.89 6.21
C ARG A 148 19.14 -15.98 7.35
N VAL A 149 20.12 -15.30 7.92
CA VAL A 149 19.87 -14.18 8.84
C VAL A 149 19.32 -13.01 8.03
N PRO A 150 18.20 -12.39 8.43
CA PRO A 150 17.63 -11.28 7.69
C PRO A 150 18.58 -10.09 7.59
N VAL A 151 18.79 -9.59 6.37
CA VAL A 151 19.41 -8.29 6.11
C VAL A 151 18.27 -7.31 5.83
N TRP A 152 18.08 -6.34 6.71
CA TRP A 152 16.98 -5.37 6.56
C TRP A 152 17.35 -4.21 5.64
N PRO A 153 16.42 -3.72 4.80
CA PRO A 153 16.68 -2.57 3.95
C PRO A 153 16.91 -1.32 4.81
N ARG A 154 17.82 -0.47 4.35
CA ARG A 154 18.26 0.73 5.08
C ARG A 154 18.26 1.95 4.18
N THR A 155 18.19 3.13 4.78
CA THR A 155 18.36 4.39 4.05
C THR A 155 19.83 4.56 3.68
N GLY A 156 20.12 4.67 2.39
CA GLY A 156 21.46 4.95 1.86
C GLY A 156 21.85 6.42 1.99
N ALA A 157 23.11 6.74 1.67
CA ALA A 157 23.64 8.11 1.78
C ALA A 157 22.92 9.13 0.88
N SER A 158 22.31 8.68 -0.22
CA SER A 158 21.51 9.52 -1.12
C SER A 158 20.07 9.76 -0.63
N GLY A 159 19.64 9.10 0.45
CA GLY A 159 18.25 9.07 0.90
C GLY A 159 17.38 8.03 0.20
N ARG A 160 17.94 7.26 -0.75
CA ARG A 160 17.28 6.09 -1.34
C ARG A 160 17.27 4.91 -0.38
N THR A 161 16.25 4.05 -0.45
CA THR A 161 16.30 2.77 0.25
C THR A 161 17.26 1.81 -0.45
N GLU A 162 18.30 1.37 0.26
CA GLU A 162 19.18 0.29 -0.13
C GLU A 162 18.55 -1.04 0.26
N TRP A 163 18.12 -1.79 -0.76
CA TRP A 163 17.54 -3.11 -0.58
C TRP A 163 18.61 -4.20 -0.60
N PRO A 164 18.51 -5.22 0.27
CA PRO A 164 19.36 -6.40 0.15
C PRO A 164 19.10 -7.10 -1.20
N ALA A 165 20.16 -7.62 -1.80
CA ALA A 165 20.16 -8.19 -3.14
C ALA A 165 20.86 -9.54 -3.18
N GLY A 166 20.79 -10.22 -4.33
CA GLY A 166 21.42 -11.54 -4.52
C GLY A 166 20.88 -12.57 -3.53
N ALA A 167 21.79 -13.25 -2.82
CA ALA A 167 21.42 -14.29 -1.86
C ALA A 167 20.62 -13.76 -0.65
N ASP A 168 20.67 -12.46 -0.36
CA ASP A 168 19.94 -11.81 0.74
C ASP A 168 18.64 -11.13 0.29
N ALA A 169 18.28 -11.25 -1.00
CA ALA A 169 17.06 -10.65 -1.53
C ALA A 169 15.82 -11.15 -0.78
N LEU A 170 15.07 -10.21 -0.21
CA LEU A 170 13.86 -10.52 0.58
C LEU A 170 12.69 -10.89 -0.33
N HIS A 171 11.86 -11.85 0.10
CA HIS A 171 10.51 -12.03 -0.42
C HIS A 171 9.60 -10.95 0.19
N ARG A 172 8.89 -10.20 -0.66
CA ARG A 172 8.18 -8.95 -0.27
C ARG A 172 6.68 -8.92 -0.63
N PRO A 173 5.90 -9.95 -0.27
CA PRO A 173 4.48 -10.03 -0.57
C PRO A 173 3.69 -8.93 0.15
N VAL A 174 2.54 -8.58 -0.41
CA VAL A 174 1.60 -7.64 0.20
C VAL A 174 0.54 -8.44 0.94
N TYR A 175 0.26 -8.05 2.19
CA TYR A 175 -0.82 -8.60 2.99
C TYR A 175 -1.72 -7.49 3.50
N THR A 176 -2.96 -7.84 3.80
CA THR A 176 -3.91 -6.96 4.48
C THR A 176 -3.85 -7.26 5.97
N LEU A 177 -3.84 -6.21 6.79
CA LEU A 177 -4.16 -6.37 8.20
C LEU A 177 -5.53 -7.04 8.33
N ALA A 178 -5.66 -8.05 9.18
CA ALA A 178 -6.94 -8.67 9.50
C ALA A 178 -7.53 -8.08 10.78
N ASP A 179 -6.71 -7.93 11.82
CA ASP A 179 -7.07 -7.36 13.11
C ASP A 179 -5.80 -6.81 13.79
N GLY A 180 -5.94 -5.96 14.80
CA GLY A 180 -4.80 -5.47 15.56
C GLY A 180 -5.15 -4.56 16.71
N GLY A 181 -4.15 -4.31 17.56
CA GLY A 181 -4.27 -3.44 18.71
C GLY A 181 -2.91 -3.02 19.25
N ASP A 182 -2.87 -2.68 20.53
CA ASP A 182 -1.65 -2.21 21.18
C ASP A 182 -0.58 -3.30 21.20
N GLY A 183 0.46 -3.10 20.41
CA GLY A 183 1.63 -3.97 20.38
C GLY A 183 1.48 -5.27 19.58
N TRP A 184 0.35 -5.50 18.91
CA TRP A 184 0.14 -6.70 18.08
C TRP A 184 -0.75 -6.46 16.87
N LEU A 185 -0.59 -7.31 15.85
CA LEU A 185 -1.46 -7.37 14.69
C LEU A 185 -1.56 -8.78 14.12
N ASP A 186 -2.67 -9.07 13.47
CA ASP A 186 -2.93 -10.31 12.75
C ASP A 186 -3.07 -10.03 11.25
N PHE A 187 -2.61 -10.97 10.44
CA PHE A 187 -2.91 -11.02 9.00
C PHE A 187 -3.17 -12.46 8.57
N ASP A 188 -3.91 -12.61 7.48
CA ASP A 188 -4.31 -13.90 6.95
C ASP A 188 -3.58 -14.21 5.63
N ILE A 189 -3.04 -15.43 5.53
CA ILE A 189 -2.40 -15.98 4.34
C ILE A 189 -3.37 -16.97 3.70
N PHE A 190 -3.79 -16.70 2.47
CA PHE A 190 -4.51 -17.68 1.66
C PHE A 190 -3.55 -18.80 1.22
N ARG A 191 -3.92 -20.06 1.48
CA ARG A 191 -3.11 -21.24 1.24
C ARG A 191 -3.21 -21.64 -0.23
N HIS A 192 -2.05 -21.76 -0.87
CA HIS A 192 -1.93 -22.35 -2.20
C HIS A 192 -0.53 -22.94 -2.39
N ASP A 193 -0.42 -23.89 -3.31
CA ASP A 193 0.85 -24.53 -3.63
C ASP A 193 1.84 -23.54 -4.24
N GLY A 194 3.12 -23.75 -3.97
CA GLY A 194 4.22 -22.92 -4.50
C GLY A 194 4.29 -21.52 -3.90
N SER A 195 3.63 -21.27 -2.76
CA SER A 195 3.65 -20.00 -2.05
C SER A 195 4.83 -19.92 -1.08
N PRO A 196 5.85 -19.06 -1.32
CA PRO A 196 6.97 -18.92 -0.39
C PRO A 196 6.54 -18.47 1.00
N THR A 197 5.42 -17.75 1.10
CA THR A 197 4.89 -17.31 2.39
C THR A 197 4.13 -18.41 3.11
N CYS A 198 3.43 -19.31 2.40
CA CYS A 198 2.86 -20.50 3.04
C CYS A 198 3.97 -21.42 3.54
N ASP A 199 5.00 -21.66 2.74
CA ASP A 199 6.15 -22.49 3.14
C ASP A 199 6.83 -21.91 4.39
N TRP A 200 7.04 -20.60 4.42
CA TRP A 200 7.54 -19.91 5.60
C TRP A 200 6.62 -20.05 6.81
N ALA A 201 5.31 -19.82 6.66
CA ALA A 201 4.35 -19.92 7.76
C ALA A 201 4.27 -21.34 8.34
N LEU A 202 4.38 -22.36 7.49
CA LEU A 202 4.35 -23.77 7.88
C LEU A 202 5.69 -24.29 8.43
N SER A 203 6.77 -23.51 8.31
CA SER A 203 8.11 -23.88 8.82
C SER A 203 8.25 -23.76 10.35
N GLY A 204 7.22 -23.27 11.05
CA GLY A 204 7.25 -22.97 12.48
C GLY A 204 8.03 -21.68 12.80
N PRO A 205 7.64 -20.52 12.25
CA PRO A 205 8.41 -19.27 12.39
C PRO A 205 8.20 -18.58 13.75
N GLU A 206 7.51 -19.18 14.71
CA GLU A 206 7.26 -18.59 16.03
C GLU A 206 8.56 -18.16 16.71
N GLY A 207 8.57 -16.93 17.24
CA GLY A 207 9.73 -16.31 17.85
C GLY A 207 10.67 -15.61 16.85
N ALA A 208 10.57 -15.89 15.54
CA ALA A 208 11.39 -15.24 14.53
C ALA A 208 11.03 -13.75 14.37
N THR A 209 11.99 -12.97 13.86
CA THR A 209 11.77 -11.57 13.48
C THR A 209 11.46 -11.47 11.99
N VAL A 210 10.40 -10.73 11.66
CA VAL A 210 10.04 -10.34 10.29
C VAL A 210 10.04 -8.83 10.17
N GLY A 211 10.25 -8.33 8.95
CA GLY A 211 10.03 -6.91 8.65
C GLY A 211 8.63 -6.71 8.08
N ILE A 212 7.97 -5.60 8.42
CA ILE A 212 6.78 -5.14 7.72
C ILE A 212 6.93 -3.66 7.33
N ILE A 213 6.54 -3.31 6.11
CA ILE A 213 6.57 -1.93 5.60
C ILE A 213 5.15 -1.45 5.31
N GLY A 214 4.77 -0.31 5.88
CA GLY A 214 3.47 0.30 5.66
C GLY A 214 2.95 1.09 6.87
N PRO A 215 1.61 1.25 6.98
CA PRO A 215 0.59 0.76 6.05
C PRO A 215 0.60 1.49 4.68
N GLY A 216 -0.03 0.89 3.68
CA GLY A 216 -0.12 1.40 2.31
C GLY A 216 -1.25 0.73 1.50
N GLY A 217 -1.28 1.00 0.19
CA GLY A 217 -2.23 0.38 -0.75
C GLY A 217 -3.66 0.94 -0.70
N GLY A 218 -3.85 2.15 -0.17
CA GLY A 218 -5.16 2.81 -0.08
C GLY A 218 -5.99 2.36 1.13
N GLY A 219 -7.04 3.13 1.43
CA GLY A 219 -7.98 2.88 2.51
C GLY A 219 -9.33 2.39 1.98
N CYS A 220 -10.31 2.28 2.90
CA CYS A 220 -11.71 2.16 2.48
C CYS A 220 -12.14 3.44 1.75
N PRO A 221 -12.72 3.35 0.54
CA PRO A 221 -13.28 4.50 -0.17
C PRO A 221 -14.37 5.18 0.66
N ASP A 222 -14.42 6.52 0.59
CA ASP A 222 -15.51 7.31 1.16
C ASP A 222 -16.58 7.50 0.07
N ALA A 223 -17.63 6.68 0.12
CA ALA A 223 -18.69 6.66 -0.88
C ALA A 223 -20.04 6.31 -0.23
N ASP A 224 -21.12 6.90 -0.76
CA ASP A 224 -22.49 6.62 -0.30
C ASP A 224 -22.91 5.17 -0.59
N ARG A 225 -22.36 4.59 -1.66
CA ARG A 225 -22.52 3.20 -2.05
C ARG A 225 -21.18 2.58 -2.42
N LEU A 226 -20.86 1.45 -1.84
CA LEU A 226 -19.62 0.71 -2.07
C LEU A 226 -19.95 -0.71 -2.56
N HIS A 227 -19.52 -1.03 -3.78
CA HIS A 227 -19.66 -2.36 -4.36
C HIS A 227 -18.31 -3.07 -4.34
N LEU A 228 -18.20 -4.15 -3.58
CA LEU A 228 -16.98 -4.93 -3.43
C LEU A 228 -17.09 -6.22 -4.23
N PHE A 229 -16.04 -6.54 -4.98
CA PHE A 229 -15.90 -7.79 -5.72
C PHE A 229 -14.52 -8.35 -5.45
N GLY A 230 -14.44 -9.58 -4.95
CA GLY A 230 -13.13 -10.16 -4.72
C GLY A 230 -13.10 -11.66 -4.58
N ASP A 231 -11.92 -12.23 -4.80
CA ASP A 231 -11.67 -13.63 -4.52
C ASP A 231 -11.20 -13.85 -3.08
N GLU A 232 -10.78 -15.07 -2.76
CA GLU A 232 -10.28 -15.44 -1.44
C GLU A 232 -9.20 -14.47 -0.96
N THR A 233 -8.28 -14.06 -1.83
CA THR A 233 -7.17 -13.17 -1.46
C THR A 233 -7.62 -11.77 -1.05
N ALA A 234 -8.80 -11.35 -1.50
CA ALA A 234 -9.41 -10.07 -1.18
C ALA A 234 -10.22 -10.08 0.13
N LEU A 235 -10.53 -11.27 0.68
CA LEU A 235 -11.39 -11.43 1.85
C LEU A 235 -10.99 -10.56 3.05
N PRO A 236 -9.72 -10.51 3.48
CA PRO A 236 -9.34 -9.68 4.62
C PRO A 236 -9.57 -8.18 4.37
N ALA A 237 -9.36 -7.71 3.14
CA ALA A 237 -9.59 -6.31 2.78
C ALA A 237 -11.08 -5.99 2.75
N MET A 238 -11.89 -6.89 2.19
CA MET A 238 -13.35 -6.76 2.15
C MET A 238 -13.97 -6.77 3.54
N ALA A 239 -13.50 -7.65 4.44
CA ALA A 239 -13.91 -7.66 5.84
C ALA A 239 -13.68 -6.29 6.49
N ARG A 240 -12.48 -5.72 6.33
CA ARG A 240 -12.17 -4.38 6.85
C ARG A 240 -13.01 -3.29 6.21
N MET A 241 -13.25 -3.33 4.90
CA MET A 241 -14.10 -2.34 4.24
C MET A 241 -15.56 -2.42 4.71
N LEU A 242 -16.07 -3.62 5.01
CA LEU A 242 -17.40 -3.81 5.58
C LEU A 242 -17.53 -3.17 6.98
N ASP A 243 -16.46 -3.14 7.76
CA ASP A 243 -16.43 -2.48 9.09
C ASP A 243 -16.20 -0.97 9.00
N LEU A 244 -15.42 -0.50 8.02
CA LEU A 244 -14.99 0.89 7.90
C LEU A 244 -15.92 1.76 7.05
N ALA A 245 -16.66 1.18 6.11
CA ALA A 245 -17.49 1.92 5.18
C ALA A 245 -18.60 2.69 5.92
N ARG A 246 -18.80 3.94 5.50
CA ARG A 246 -19.87 4.81 6.02
C ARG A 246 -21.18 4.66 5.25
N GLY A 247 -21.08 4.31 3.96
CA GLY A 247 -22.22 4.13 3.06
C GLY A 247 -22.79 2.72 3.05
N VAL A 248 -23.70 2.49 2.11
CA VAL A 248 -24.30 1.17 1.87
C VAL A 248 -23.30 0.29 1.15
N VAL A 249 -23.04 -0.92 1.68
CA VAL A 249 -22.09 -1.86 1.10
C VAL A 249 -22.81 -3.07 0.54
N THR A 250 -22.40 -3.51 -0.66
CA THR A 250 -22.71 -4.83 -1.22
C THR A 250 -21.42 -5.52 -1.61
N ALA A 251 -21.26 -6.79 -1.27
CA ALA A 251 -20.04 -7.54 -1.49
C ALA A 251 -20.32 -8.86 -2.21
N HIS A 252 -19.58 -9.13 -3.30
CA HIS A 252 -19.60 -10.39 -4.02
C HIS A 252 -18.24 -11.07 -3.87
N VAL A 253 -18.26 -12.29 -3.33
CA VAL A 253 -17.04 -13.02 -2.99
C VAL A 253 -16.98 -14.35 -3.71
N ARG A 254 -15.88 -14.61 -4.42
CA ARG A 254 -15.52 -15.95 -4.88
C ARG A 254 -14.60 -16.60 -3.85
N ALA A 255 -15.17 -17.44 -3.01
CA ALA A 255 -14.45 -18.20 -2.00
C ALA A 255 -15.19 -19.48 -1.62
N SER A 256 -14.47 -20.43 -1.02
CA SER A 256 -15.09 -21.57 -0.35
C SER A 256 -15.93 -21.10 0.84
N TYR A 257 -17.10 -21.71 1.05
CA TYR A 257 -18.00 -21.33 2.15
C TYR A 257 -17.33 -21.44 3.53
N SER A 258 -16.51 -22.47 3.74
CA SER A 258 -15.72 -22.67 4.97
C SER A 258 -14.72 -21.56 5.25
N ASP A 259 -14.32 -20.79 4.24
CA ASP A 259 -13.35 -19.71 4.39
C ASP A 259 -13.99 -18.34 4.63
N LEU A 260 -15.32 -18.21 4.46
CA LEU A 260 -16.00 -16.94 4.73
C LEU A 260 -16.01 -16.60 6.23
N GLY A 261 -16.04 -17.60 7.12
CA GLY A 261 -16.15 -17.39 8.56
C GLY A 261 -17.38 -16.53 8.89
N PRO A 262 -17.25 -15.46 9.72
CA PRO A 262 -18.39 -14.59 10.06
C PRO A 262 -19.08 -13.93 8.86
N LEU A 263 -18.34 -13.68 7.77
CA LEU A 263 -18.90 -13.07 6.56
C LEU A 263 -19.97 -13.94 5.88
N ALA A 264 -20.00 -15.25 6.16
CA ALA A 264 -21.04 -16.14 5.63
C ALA A 264 -22.46 -15.77 6.11
N ALA A 265 -22.57 -15.07 7.24
CA ALA A 265 -23.84 -14.64 7.83
C ALA A 265 -24.11 -13.14 7.63
N ASP A 266 -23.20 -12.40 6.99
CA ASP A 266 -23.38 -10.98 6.73
C ASP A 266 -24.35 -10.79 5.54
N PRO A 267 -25.50 -10.13 5.71
CA PRO A 267 -26.50 -9.96 4.64
C PRO A 267 -25.99 -9.10 3.48
N ARG A 268 -24.88 -8.38 3.66
CA ARG A 268 -24.23 -7.58 2.61
C ARG A 268 -23.37 -8.43 1.69
N VAL A 269 -23.05 -9.67 2.08
CA VAL A 269 -22.11 -10.56 1.39
C VAL A 269 -22.86 -11.65 0.63
N ALA A 270 -22.61 -11.76 -0.67
CA ALA A 270 -23.08 -12.82 -1.53
C ALA A 270 -21.90 -13.63 -2.08
N ARG A 271 -21.93 -14.95 -1.93
CA ARG A 271 -20.96 -15.83 -2.58
C ARG A 271 -21.31 -15.95 -4.07
N CYS A 272 -20.31 -15.86 -4.94
CA CYS A 272 -20.46 -16.11 -6.37
C CYS A 272 -19.33 -17.00 -6.90
N ASP A 273 -19.55 -17.63 -8.05
CA ASP A 273 -18.52 -18.42 -8.74
C ASP A 273 -17.80 -17.61 -9.83
N ASP A 274 -18.45 -16.58 -10.38
CA ASP A 274 -17.92 -15.67 -11.40
C ASP A 274 -18.04 -14.20 -10.96
N LEU A 275 -16.90 -13.59 -10.65
CA LEU A 275 -16.81 -12.20 -10.20
C LEU A 275 -17.11 -11.19 -11.31
N LEU A 276 -16.76 -11.51 -12.56
CA LEU A 276 -16.98 -10.61 -13.69
C LEU A 276 -18.45 -10.62 -14.10
N ALA A 277 -19.10 -11.78 -14.04
CA ALA A 277 -20.55 -11.86 -14.20
C ALA A 277 -21.29 -11.08 -13.10
N ALA A 278 -20.85 -11.22 -11.83
CA ALA A 278 -21.42 -10.46 -10.72
C ALA A 278 -21.23 -8.94 -10.91
N LEU A 279 -20.05 -8.50 -11.33
CA LEU A 279 -19.76 -7.10 -11.64
C LEU A 279 -20.63 -6.56 -12.79
N ALA A 280 -20.83 -7.36 -13.83
CA ALA A 280 -21.65 -6.98 -14.98
C ALA A 280 -23.14 -6.84 -14.64
N GLN A 281 -23.63 -7.61 -13.67
CA GLN A 281 -25.02 -7.55 -13.20
C GLN A 281 -25.24 -6.49 -12.12
N ALA A 282 -24.17 -5.97 -11.52
CA ALA A 282 -24.28 -4.97 -10.47
C ALA A 282 -24.84 -3.64 -10.98
N ASP A 283 -25.81 -3.11 -10.25
CA ASP A 283 -26.35 -1.77 -10.48
C ASP A 283 -25.40 -0.73 -9.87
N LEU A 284 -24.69 -0.01 -10.74
CA LEU A 284 -23.66 0.96 -10.37
C LEU A 284 -24.25 2.36 -10.58
N GLU A 285 -25.11 2.78 -9.66
CA GLU A 285 -25.72 4.10 -9.68
C GLU A 285 -24.65 5.22 -9.61
N PRO A 286 -24.93 6.43 -10.14
CA PRO A 286 -24.06 7.59 -9.95
C PRO A 286 -23.76 7.83 -8.46
N GLY A 287 -22.50 8.11 -8.13
CA GLY A 287 -22.05 8.27 -6.74
C GLY A 287 -21.67 6.97 -6.03
N SER A 288 -21.75 5.82 -6.72
CA SER A 288 -21.19 4.57 -6.23
C SER A 288 -19.68 4.47 -6.46
N PHE A 289 -18.99 3.74 -5.59
CA PHE A 289 -17.61 3.32 -5.79
C PHE A 289 -17.54 1.81 -6.01
N SER A 290 -16.89 1.38 -7.08
CA SER A 290 -16.66 -0.04 -7.38
C SER A 290 -15.25 -0.47 -7.03
N TRP A 291 -15.12 -1.48 -6.18
CA TRP A 291 -13.84 -2.05 -5.79
C TRP A 291 -13.74 -3.50 -6.25
N PHE A 292 -12.70 -3.83 -7.00
CA PHE A 292 -12.41 -5.16 -7.49
C PHE A 292 -10.98 -5.56 -7.10
N ALA A 293 -10.81 -6.74 -6.49
CA ALA A 293 -9.47 -7.32 -6.30
C ALA A 293 -9.44 -8.84 -6.51
N GLY A 294 -8.39 -9.32 -7.19
CA GLY A 294 -8.19 -10.74 -7.43
C GLY A 294 -7.05 -10.97 -8.42
N GLU A 295 -7.22 -11.96 -9.29
CA GLU A 295 -6.23 -12.32 -10.33
C GLU A 295 -6.02 -11.20 -11.37
N ALA A 296 -4.80 -11.08 -11.89
CA ALA A 296 -4.37 -9.98 -12.74
C ALA A 296 -5.12 -9.85 -14.07
N ALA A 297 -5.45 -10.96 -14.75
CA ALA A 297 -6.29 -10.92 -15.94
C ALA A 297 -7.73 -10.49 -15.61
N GLN A 298 -8.33 -11.00 -14.53
CA GLN A 298 -9.65 -10.58 -14.09
C GLN A 298 -9.70 -9.10 -13.69
N ALA A 299 -8.72 -8.61 -12.94
CA ALA A 299 -8.64 -7.20 -12.57
C ALA A 299 -8.51 -6.28 -13.79
N ARG A 300 -7.75 -6.70 -14.82
CA ARG A 300 -7.68 -5.99 -16.11
C ARG A 300 -9.02 -5.98 -16.83
N GLN A 301 -9.72 -7.11 -16.87
CA GLN A 301 -11.05 -7.21 -17.50
C GLN A 301 -12.10 -6.37 -16.75
N ALA A 302 -12.10 -6.41 -15.42
CA ALA A 302 -12.97 -5.57 -14.58
C ALA A 302 -12.74 -4.08 -14.86
N ARG A 303 -11.49 -3.63 -14.93
CA ARG A 303 -11.14 -2.26 -15.30
C ARG A 303 -11.69 -1.85 -16.67
N GLN A 304 -11.51 -2.69 -17.68
CA GLN A 304 -12.02 -2.42 -19.03
C GLN A 304 -13.54 -2.34 -19.04
N HIS A 305 -14.21 -3.25 -18.33
CA HIS A 305 -15.66 -3.27 -18.22
C HIS A 305 -16.22 -2.01 -17.54
N LEU A 306 -15.63 -1.59 -16.41
CA LEU A 306 -16.05 -0.39 -15.68
C LEU A 306 -15.88 0.89 -16.52
N LEU A 307 -14.76 1.02 -17.24
CA LEU A 307 -14.54 2.13 -18.17
C LEU A 307 -15.54 2.11 -19.33
N ALA A 308 -15.85 0.94 -19.88
CA ALA A 308 -16.84 0.80 -20.96
C ALA A 308 -18.27 1.14 -20.50
N ARG A 309 -18.57 1.00 -19.20
CA ARG A 309 -19.82 1.45 -18.56
C ARG A 309 -19.85 2.97 -18.30
N GLY A 310 -18.74 3.68 -18.55
CA GLY A 310 -18.66 5.13 -18.40
C GLY A 310 -18.32 5.62 -16.98
N LEU A 311 -17.82 4.75 -16.09
CA LEU A 311 -17.34 5.20 -14.78
C LEU A 311 -16.02 5.98 -14.90
N ASP A 312 -15.89 7.05 -14.12
CA ASP A 312 -14.63 7.76 -13.98
C ASP A 312 -13.62 6.95 -13.16
N ARG A 313 -12.31 7.14 -13.41
CA ARG A 313 -11.23 6.43 -12.69
C ARG A 313 -11.21 6.68 -11.18
N LYS A 314 -11.79 7.80 -10.73
CA LYS A 314 -11.93 8.14 -9.31
C LYS A 314 -13.06 7.35 -8.63
N ASP A 315 -13.97 6.76 -9.40
CA ASP A 315 -15.17 6.06 -8.91
C ASP A 315 -14.98 4.53 -8.88
N PHE A 316 -13.79 4.03 -9.20
CA PHE A 316 -13.49 2.62 -9.04
C PHE A 316 -12.01 2.32 -8.78
N MET A 317 -11.76 1.14 -8.22
CA MET A 317 -10.43 0.53 -8.15
C MET A 317 -10.51 -0.92 -8.62
N ALA A 318 -9.59 -1.31 -9.51
CA ALA A 318 -9.41 -2.69 -9.93
C ALA A 318 -7.95 -3.10 -9.73
N ALA A 319 -7.70 -3.86 -8.67
CA ALA A 319 -6.38 -4.24 -8.18
C ALA A 319 -6.06 -5.71 -8.48
N ALA A 320 -4.86 -5.96 -9.01
CA ALA A 320 -4.32 -7.32 -9.14
C ALA A 320 -3.60 -7.69 -7.85
N TYR A 321 -4.08 -8.70 -7.14
CA TYR A 321 -3.44 -9.22 -5.93
C TYR A 321 -2.47 -10.36 -6.24
N TRP A 322 -2.72 -11.09 -7.33
CA TRP A 322 -1.89 -12.19 -7.81
C TRP A 322 -2.05 -12.36 -9.34
N GLY A 323 -1.21 -13.20 -9.96
CA GLY A 323 -1.24 -13.49 -11.41
C GLY A 323 0.00 -13.01 -12.16
#